data_AF-A0A496QSG6-F1
#
_entry.id   AF-A0A496QSG6-F1
#
_cell.length_a   1.000
_cell.length_b   1.000
_cell.length_c   1.000
_cell.angle_alpha   90.00
_cell.angle_beta   90.00
_cell.angle_gamma   90.00
#
_symmetry.space_group_name_H-M   'P 1'
#
loop_
_entity.id
_entity.type
_entity.pdbx_description
1 polymer ?
#
loop_
_entity_poly.entity_id
_entity_poly.type
_entity_poly.pdbx_seq_one_letter_code
_entity_poly.pdbx_strand_id
1 'polypeptide(L)' 'MGILALLSRDLLKAVLFLAVLSLLSALLFFHLHAPDVALTEAAVGTGLSTFLYIWLIRKVGLKEDE' A
#
# COMPACT_ATOMS: atom_id res chain seq x y z
N MET A 1 8.67 -7.16 -2.51
CA MET A 1 8.11 -5.79 -2.43
C MET A 1 8.34 -5.13 -1.06
N GLY A 2 8.04 -5.79 0.07
CA GLY A 2 8.26 -5.21 1.40
C GLY A 2 9.69 -4.71 1.69
N ILE A 3 10.72 -5.46 1.30
CA ILE A 3 12.12 -5.04 1.48
C ILE A 3 12.45 -3.78 0.65
N LEU A 4 11.89 -3.69 -0.57
CA LEU A 4 12.06 -2.51 -1.43
C LEU A 4 11.34 -1.28 -0.86
N ALA A 5 10.18 -1.48 -0.23
CA ALA A 5 9.47 -0.41 0.45
C ALA A 5 10.28 0.15 1.64
N LEU A 6 10.91 -0.73 2.44
CA LEU A 6 11.76 -0.32 3.57
C LEU A 6 13.04 0.40 3.14
N LEU A 7 13.61 0.02 2.00
CA LEU A 7 14.87 0.60 1.50
C LEU A 7 14.64 1.87 0.65
N SER A 8 13.39 2.22 0.35
CA SER A 8 13.04 3.38 -0.45
C SER A 8 13.21 4.66 0.34
N ARG A 9 14.05 5.58 -0.16
CA ARG A 9 14.21 6.94 0.41
C ARG A 9 13.01 7.86 0.12
N ASP A 10 12.26 7.56 -0.92
CA ASP A 10 11.09 8.32 -1.36
C ASP A 10 9.83 7.64 -0.82
N LEU A 11 9.08 8.35 0.02
CA LEU A 11 7.87 7.82 0.66
C LEU A 11 6.80 7.43 -0.37
N LEU A 12 6.70 8.13 -1.50
CA LEU A 12 5.72 7.77 -2.54
C LEU A 12 6.09 6.43 -3.20
N LYS A 13 7.39 6.19 -3.43
CA LYS A 13 7.87 4.89 -3.96
C LYS A 13 7.65 3.78 -2.94
N ALA A 14 7.90 4.04 -1.66
CA ALA A 14 7.65 3.07 -0.59
C ALA A 14 6.17 2.66 -0.53
N VAL A 15 5.25 3.62 -0.62
CA VAL A 15 3.80 3.39 -0.65
C VAL A 15 3.38 2.61 -1.89
N LEU A 16 3.95 2.91 -3.06
CA LEU A 16 3.68 2.15 -4.28
C LEU A 16 4.10 0.68 -4.14
N PHE A 17 5.27 0.41 -3.57
CA PHE A 17 5.72 -0.97 -3.30
C PHE A 17 4.82 -1.70 -2.30
N LEU A 18 4.30 -1.02 -1.28
CA LEU A 18 3.32 -1.56 -0.35
C LEU A 18 1.97 -1.86 -1.03
N ALA A 19 1.49 -0.97 -1.90
CA ALA A 19 0.26 -1.19 -2.67
C ALA A 19 0.36 -2.43 -3.57
N VAL A 20 1.49 -2.59 -4.27
CA VAL A 20 1.75 -3.79 -5.09
C VAL A 20 1.82 -5.05 -4.23
N LEU A 21 2.45 -4.98 -3.04
CA LEU A 21 2.50 -6.11 -2.11
C LEU A 21 1.09 -6.54 -1.67
N SER A 22 0.23 -5.58 -1.33
CA SER A 22 -1.16 -5.86 -0.93
C SER A 22 -1.97 -6.44 -2.10
N LEU A 23 -1.81 -5.91 -3.31
CA LEU A 23 -2.49 -6.46 -4.49
C LEU A 23 -2.08 -7.92 -4.77
N LEU A 24 -0.79 -8.24 -4.61
CA LEU A 24 -0.30 -9.61 -4.72
C LEU A 24 -0.88 -10.52 -3.61
N SER A 25 -1.06 -10.00 -2.40
CA SER A 25 -1.72 -10.71 -1.30
C SER A 25 -3.19 -11.02 -1.63
N ALA A 26 -3.94 -10.04 -2.15
CA ALA A 26 -5.31 -10.24 -2.60
C ALA A 26 -5.40 -11.31 -3.71
N LEU A 27 -4.46 -11.29 -4.66
CA LEU A 27 -4.38 -12.30 -5.72
C LEU A 27 -4.10 -13.70 -5.16
N LEU A 28 -3.25 -13.79 -4.14
CA LEU A 28 -2.94 -15.05 -3.46
C LEU A 28 -4.18 -15.60 -2.73
N PHE A 29 -4.94 -14.75 -2.03
CA PHE A 29 -6.19 -15.15 -1.38
C PHE A 29 -7.23 -15.63 -2.39
N PHE A 30 -7.32 -14.97 -3.55
CA PHE A 30 -8.18 -15.42 -4.63
C PHE A 30 -7.79 -16.83 -5.11
N HIS A 31 -6.48 -17.08 -5.29
CA HIS A 31 -5.98 -18.40 -5.68
C HIS A 31 -6.23 -19.49 -4.61
N LEU A 32 -6.22 -19.11 -3.34
CA LEU A 32 -6.52 -19.99 -2.21
C LEU A 32 -8.03 -20.25 -2.00
N HIS A 33 -8.89 -19.89 -2.96
CA HIS A 33 -10.35 -20.00 -2.86
C HIS A 33 -10.96 -19.23 -1.68
N ALA A 34 -10.32 -18.13 -1.26
CA ALA A 34 -10.86 -17.22 -0.24
C ALA A 34 -11.28 -15.88 -0.88
N PRO A 35 -12.38 -15.84 -1.66
CA PRO A 35 -12.78 -14.66 -2.42
C PRO A 35 -13.22 -13.49 -1.53
N ASP A 36 -13.81 -13.76 -0.37
CA ASP A 36 -14.27 -12.72 0.57
C ASP A 36 -13.08 -11.95 1.17
N VAL A 37 -12.01 -12.67 1.52
CA VAL A 37 -10.77 -12.08 2.05
C VAL A 37 -10.02 -11.35 0.93
N ALA A 38 -10.00 -11.90 -0.28
CA ALA A 38 -9.38 -11.25 -1.44
C ALA A 38 -10.04 -9.89 -1.75
N LEU A 39 -11.37 -9.82 -1.70
CA LEU A 39 -12.11 -8.60 -1.98
C LEU A 39 -11.85 -7.51 -0.92
N THR A 40 -11.83 -7.91 0.36
CA THR A 40 -11.56 -6.98 1.47
C THR A 40 -10.11 -6.49 1.46
N GLU A 41 -9.14 -7.36 1.19
CA GLU A 41 -7.73 -6.99 1.07
C GLU A 41 -7.48 -6.06 -0.13
N ALA A 42 -8.11 -6.31 -1.28
CA ALA A 42 -7.99 -5.42 -2.43
C ALA A 42 -8.56 -4.02 -2.13
N ALA A 43 -9.72 -3.95 -1.48
CA ALA A 43 -10.38 -2.68 -1.13
C ALA A 43 -9.62 -1.89 -0.06
N VAL A 44 -9.23 -2.55 1.03
CA VAL A 44 -8.57 -1.89 2.17
C VAL A 44 -7.08 -1.71 1.92
N GLY A 45 -6.40 -2.76 1.49
CA GLY A 45 -4.96 -2.78 1.34
C GLY A 45 -4.48 -1.98 0.13
N THR A 46 -5.03 -2.21 -1.07
CA THR A 46 -4.62 -1.42 -2.25
C THR A 46 -5.38 -0.09 -2.37
N GLY A 47 -6.67 -0.05 -2.02
CA GLY A 47 -7.49 1.16 -2.12
C GLY A 47 -7.28 2.14 -0.97
N LEU A 48 -7.80 1.80 0.21
CA LEU A 48 -7.86 2.72 1.36
C LEU A 48 -6.47 3.07 1.90
N SER A 49 -5.60 2.08 2.11
CA SER A 49 -4.27 2.31 2.72
C SER A 49 -3.39 3.19 1.85
N THR A 50 -3.37 2.94 0.53
CA THR A 50 -2.62 3.75 -0.44
C THR A 50 -3.13 5.19 -0.47
N PHE A 51 -4.45 5.39 -0.49
CA PHE A 51 -5.05 6.72 -0.43
C PHE A 51 -4.66 7.46 0.84
N LEU A 52 -4.80 6.81 2.01
CA LEU A 52 -4.44 7.40 3.30
C LEU A 52 -2.96 7.77 3.37
N TYR A 53 -2.06 6.90 2.90
CA TYR A 53 -0.63 7.19 2.89
C TYR A 53 -0.27 8.36 1.98
N ILE A 54 -0.81 8.41 0.76
CA ILE A 54 -0.59 9.54 -0.15
C ILE A 54 -1.11 10.84 0.46
N TRP A 55 -2.29 10.81 1.08
CA TRP A 55 -2.87 11.96 1.74
C TRP A 55 -2.02 12.43 2.93
N LEU A 56 -1.54 11.50 3.76
CA LEU A 56 -0.65 11.78 4.88
C LEU A 56 0.69 12.35 4.42
N ILE A 57 1.33 11.76 3.41
CA ILE A 57 2.58 12.27 2.84
C ILE A 57 2.40 13.70 2.35
N ARG A 58 1.28 13.99 1.68
CA ARG A 58 0.99 15.35 1.21
C ARG A 58 0.73 16.34 2.35
N LYS A 59 0.23 15.88 3.49
CA LYS A 59 -0.06 16.71 4.67
C LYS A 59 1.17 16.90 5.57
N VAL A 60 2.03 15.89 5.67
CA VAL A 60 3.22 15.87 6.55
C VAL A 60 4.47 16.36 5.82
N GLY A 61 4.66 16.01 4.55
CA GLY A 61 5.76 16.51 3.74
C GLY A 61 5.71 18.03 3.49
N LEU A 62 4.60 18.69 3.84
CA LEU A 62 4.46 20.15 3.89
C LEU A 62 5.05 20.77 5.18
N LYS A 63 5.45 19.95 6.17
CA LYS A 63 5.95 20.38 7.49
C LYS A 63 7.44 20.07 7.70
N GLU A 64 8.12 19.44 6.75
CA GLU A 64 9.58 19.24 6.81
C GLU A 64 10.37 20.44 6.25
N ASP A 65 9.67 21.48 5.79
CA ASP A 65 10.23 22.76 5.30
C ASP A 65 10.04 23.92 6.32
N GLU A 66 9.97 23.65 7.63
CA GLU A 66 10.10 24.67 8.71
C GLU A 66 11.24 24.33 9.68
#